data_AF-A0A9E8SE77-F1
#
_entry.id   AF-A0A9E8SE77-F1
#
_cell.length_a   1.000
_cell.length_b   1.000
_cell.length_c   1.000
_cell.angle_alpha   90.00
_cell.angle_beta   90.00
_cell.angle_gamma   90.00
#
_symmetry.space_group_name_H-M   'P 1'
#
loop_
_entity.id
_entity.type
_entity.pdbx_description
1 polymer ?
#
loop_
_entity_poly.entity_id
_entity_poly.type
_entity_poly.pdbx_seq_one_letter_code
_entity_poly.pdbx_strand_id
1 'polypeptide(L)'
;MKIKLLLSFLVFFMAVTTASASFPVKRATTSVESTTTVSTNDSDVEAMTSPAVMVKRADKMLIALLLWLFLGGFAAHRWYLGSPIGWNILFILTLGGLGVWWIIDGIDIITEKYPGL
;
A
#
# COMPACT_ATOMS: atom_id res chain seq x y z
N MET A 1 -25.73 3.77 -21.47
CA MET A 1 -25.18 2.91 -20.39
C MET A 1 -23.97 3.52 -19.66
N LYS A 2 -23.19 4.41 -20.29
CA LYS A 2 -21.97 5.03 -19.71
C LYS A 2 -22.19 5.97 -18.51
N ILE A 3 -23.27 6.76 -18.51
CA ILE A 3 -23.56 7.72 -17.42
C ILE A 3 -23.83 7.03 -16.09
N LYS A 4 -24.41 5.81 -16.11
CA LYS A 4 -24.70 5.01 -14.92
C LYS A 4 -23.41 4.50 -14.27
N LEU A 5 -22.41 4.15 -15.09
CA LEU A 5 -21.09 3.73 -14.64
C LEU A 5 -20.35 4.90 -13.97
N LEU A 6 -20.40 6.09 -14.59
CA LEU A 6 -19.80 7.31 -14.04
C LEU A 6 -20.47 7.72 -12.72
N LEU A 7 -21.80 7.64 -12.64
CA LEU A 7 -22.56 7.98 -11.43
C LEU A 7 -22.27 7.00 -10.28
N SER A 8 -22.14 5.70 -10.58
CA SER A 8 -21.74 4.70 -9.58
C SER A 8 -20.34 4.96 -9.01
N PHE A 9 -19.40 5.39 -9.85
CA PHE A 9 -18.04 5.71 -9.43
C PHE A 9 -18.00 6.99 -8.57
N LEU A 10 -18.82 7.99 -8.92
CA LEU A 10 -18.96 9.24 -8.16
C LEU A 10 -19.58 9.01 -6.76
N VAL A 11 -20.62 8.17 -6.68
CA VAL A 11 -21.26 7.83 -5.40
C VAL A 11 -20.33 7.02 -4.50
N PHE A 12 -19.54 6.11 -5.07
CA PHE A 12 -18.52 5.35 -4.34
C PHE A 12 -17.43 6.27 -3.75
N PHE A 13 -16.95 7.25 -4.53
CA PHE A 13 -15.92 8.20 -4.08
C PHE A 13 -16.43 9.16 -2.99
N MET A 14 -17.72 9.52 -3.03
CA MET A 14 -18.35 10.39 -2.03
C MET A 14 -18.54 9.71 -0.67
N ALA A 15 -18.63 8.38 -0.63
CA ALA A 15 -18.85 7.61 0.61
C ALA A 15 -17.58 7.38 1.45
N VAL A 16 -16.38 7.65 0.91
CA VAL A 16 -15.09 7.32 1.55
C VAL A 16 -14.60 8.39 2.55
N THR A 17 -15.24 9.56 2.63
CA THR A 17 -14.67 10.75 3.28
C THR A 17 -14.98 10.94 4.77
N THR A 18 -15.49 9.95 5.52
CA THR A 18 -15.68 10.08 6.97
C THR A 18 -14.73 9.19 7.78
N ALA A 19 -13.50 9.67 7.98
CA ALA A 19 -12.61 9.17 9.02
C ALA A 19 -11.94 10.34 9.74
N SER A 20 -12.44 10.68 10.94
CA SER A 20 -11.83 11.65 11.84
C SER A 20 -11.32 10.90 13.06
N ALA A 21 -10.00 10.88 13.26
CA ALA A 21 -9.37 10.34 14.45
C ALA A 21 -8.83 11.50 15.29
N SER A 22 -9.50 11.81 16.40
CA SER A 22 -8.97 12.69 17.43
C SER A 22 -8.75 11.85 18.69
N PHE A 23 -7.49 11.49 18.94
CA PHE A 23 -7.08 10.89 20.19
C PHE A 23 -6.27 11.94 20.99
N PRO A 24 -6.64 12.24 22.24
CA PRO A 24 -5.90 13.18 23.06
C PRO A 24 -4.54 12.60 23.44
N VAL A 25 -3.45 13.28 23.06
CA VAL A 25 -2.10 12.96 23.52
C VAL A 25 -1.73 13.88 24.68
N LYS A 26 -1.73 13.35 25.90
CA LYS A 26 -1.04 14.00 27.03
C LYS A 26 0.45 13.74 26.86
N ARG A 27 1.19 14.74 26.40
CA ARG A 27 2.67 14.71 26.40
C ARG A 27 3.14 14.94 27.83
N ALA A 28 3.64 13.90 28.49
CA ALA A 28 4.60 14.08 29.57
C ALA A 28 5.93 14.49 28.94
N THR A 29 6.44 15.65 29.36
CA THR A 29 7.76 16.17 29.01
C THR A 29 8.86 15.16 29.34
N THR A 30 9.65 14.74 28.35
CA THR A 30 11.06 14.38 28.52
C THR A 30 11.79 14.68 27.20
N SER A 31 12.74 15.61 27.28
CA SER A 31 13.65 16.15 26.25
C SER A 31 14.38 15.05 25.47
N VAL A 32 14.17 14.89 24.15
CA VAL A 32 15.00 15.34 23.00
C VAL A 32 16.47 14.87 23.00
N GLU A 33 16.85 14.00 22.05
CA GLU A 33 17.91 14.23 21.04
C GLU A 33 17.75 13.30 19.81
N SER A 34 17.87 13.89 18.61
CA SER A 34 17.76 13.29 17.28
C SER A 34 19.09 12.70 16.79
N THR A 35 19.05 11.55 16.12
CA THR A 35 19.64 11.30 14.77
C THR A 35 19.64 9.80 14.52
N THR A 36 18.74 9.33 13.64
CA THR A 36 18.98 8.10 12.88
C THR A 36 18.36 8.27 11.50
N THR A 37 19.18 8.73 10.56
CA THR A 37 18.97 8.47 9.14
C THR A 37 19.05 6.97 8.92
N VAL A 38 17.92 6.27 8.84
CA VAL A 38 17.87 4.90 8.30
C VAL A 38 17.29 4.96 6.90
N SER A 39 18.15 5.35 5.97
CA SER A 39 18.03 4.87 4.59
C SER A 39 18.33 3.37 4.63
N THR A 40 17.36 2.52 4.30
CA THR A 40 17.61 1.11 3.99
C THR A 40 17.13 0.83 2.58
N ASN A 41 17.91 1.33 1.62
CA ASN A 41 18.06 0.69 0.33
C ASN A 41 19.43 0.02 0.36
N ASP A 42 19.47 -1.28 0.67
CA ASP A 42 20.21 -2.24 -0.13
C ASP A 42 19.95 -3.65 0.42
N SER A 43 19.33 -4.45 -0.43
CA SER A 43 19.93 -5.63 -1.06
C SER A 43 20.81 -6.51 -0.16
N ASP A 44 20.44 -7.79 -0.13
CA ASP A 44 21.29 -8.94 0.24
C ASP A 44 21.69 -9.06 1.72
N VAL A 45 20.76 -9.51 2.56
CA VAL A 45 21.13 -10.27 3.76
C VAL A 45 20.32 -11.56 3.85
N GLU A 46 20.89 -12.58 3.21
CA GLU A 46 20.70 -13.98 3.54
C GLU A 46 20.78 -14.21 5.06
N ALA A 47 19.83 -15.02 5.55
CA ALA A 47 19.90 -15.84 6.74
C ALA A 47 20.28 -15.17 8.08
N MET A 48 19.34 -14.45 8.70
CA MET A 48 18.89 -14.71 10.09
C MET A 48 17.44 -14.22 10.24
N THR A 49 16.48 -15.13 10.03
CA THR A 49 15.05 -14.84 10.24
C THR A 49 14.76 -14.72 11.74
N SER A 50 14.96 -13.52 12.28
CA SER A 50 14.45 -13.17 13.60
C SER A 50 12.91 -13.12 13.52
N PRO A 51 12.17 -13.68 14.50
CA PRO A 51 10.70 -13.64 14.54
C PRO A 51 10.12 -12.23 14.35
N ALA A 52 10.87 -11.19 14.72
CA ALA A 52 10.46 -9.80 14.56
C ALA A 52 10.32 -9.34 13.09
N VAL A 53 11.11 -9.91 12.17
CA VAL A 53 11.04 -9.56 10.73
C VAL A 53 9.78 -10.15 10.08
N MET A 54 9.35 -11.34 10.53
CA MET A 54 8.13 -12.01 10.07
C MET A 54 6.88 -11.19 10.40
N VAL A 55 6.77 -10.66 11.63
CA VAL A 55 5.64 -9.82 12.06
C VAL A 55 5.54 -8.58 11.18
N LYS A 56 6.66 -7.91 10.92
CA LYS A 56 6.70 -6.72 10.05
C LYS A 56 6.30 -7.02 8.62
N ARG A 57 6.53 -8.24 8.11
CA ARG A 57 6.12 -8.66 6.76
C ARG A 57 4.60 -8.82 6.66
N ALA A 58 3.99 -9.46 7.66
CA ALA A 58 2.55 -9.64 7.75
C ALA A 58 1.81 -8.30 7.80
N ASP A 59 2.33 -7.33 8.56
CA ASP A 59 1.75 -5.98 8.63
C ASP A 59 1.80 -5.26 7.28
N LYS A 60 2.94 -5.32 6.56
CA LYS A 60 3.07 -4.73 5.22
C LYS A 60 2.10 -5.39 4.23
N MET A 61 1.91 -6.70 4.34
CA MET A 61 0.98 -7.45 3.50
C MET A 61 -0.46 -7.04 3.73
N LEU A 62 -0.88 -6.89 4.99
CA LEU A 62 -2.21 -6.40 5.35
C LEU A 62 -2.45 -4.98 4.84
N ILE A 63 -1.49 -4.08 5.00
CA ILE A 63 -1.59 -2.72 4.44
C ILE A 63 -1.69 -2.78 2.92
N ALA A 64 -0.87 -3.57 2.24
CA ALA A 64 -0.89 -3.69 0.78
C ALA A 64 -2.24 -4.22 0.26
N LEU A 65 -2.82 -5.22 0.93
CA LEU A 65 -4.15 -5.76 0.62
C LEU A 65 -5.25 -4.71 0.78
N LEU A 66 -5.17 -3.91 1.83
CA LEU A 66 -6.12 -2.83 2.08
C LEU A 66 -6.02 -1.75 0.99
N LEU A 67 -4.81 -1.34 0.64
CA LEU A 67 -4.55 -0.40 -0.45
C LEU A 67 -5.01 -0.94 -1.80
N TRP A 68 -4.84 -2.25 -2.03
CA TRP A 68 -5.28 -2.93 -3.25
C TRP A 68 -6.81 -2.95 -3.38
N LEU A 69 -7.55 -3.17 -2.28
CA LEU A 69 -9.01 -3.20 -2.28
C LEU A 69 -9.64 -1.79 -2.46
N PHE A 70 -9.15 -0.80 -1.71
CA PHE A 70 -9.75 0.54 -1.71
C PHE A 70 -9.20 1.45 -2.81
N LEU A 71 -7.92 1.29 -3.17
CA LEU A 71 -7.18 2.21 -4.05
C LEU A 71 -6.47 1.49 -5.21
N GLY A 72 -6.91 0.26 -5.53
CA GLY A 72 -6.31 -0.59 -6.57
C GLY A 72 -6.29 0.05 -7.97
N GLY A 73 -7.28 0.88 -8.30
CA GLY A 73 -7.31 1.62 -9.57
C GLY A 73 -6.20 2.68 -9.73
N PHE A 74 -5.65 3.17 -8.62
CA PHE A 74 -4.53 4.12 -8.59
C PHE A 74 -3.16 3.44 -8.41
N ALA A 75 -3.11 2.10 -8.47
CA ALA A 75 -1.90 1.31 -8.19
C ALA A 75 -1.28 1.57 -6.80
N ALA A 76 -2.05 2.06 -5.81
CA ALA A 76 -1.49 2.49 -4.52
C ALA A 76 -0.73 1.37 -3.78
N HIS A 77 -1.18 0.12 -3.93
CA HIS A 77 -0.49 -1.05 -3.39
C HIS A 77 0.92 -1.20 -3.99
N ARG A 78 1.12 -0.90 -5.28
CA ARG A 78 2.43 -0.93 -5.94
C ARG A 78 3.31 0.24 -5.51
N TRP A 79 2.73 1.42 -5.30
CA TRP A 79 3.42 2.58 -4.75
C TRP A 79 3.91 2.35 -3.34
N TYR A 80 3.10 1.69 -2.50
CA TYR A 80 3.48 1.33 -1.13
C TYR A 80 4.60 0.28 -1.09
N LEU A 81 4.55 -0.70 -1.99
CA LEU A 81 5.54 -1.78 -2.08
C LEU A 81 6.83 -1.36 -2.83
N GLY A 82 6.96 -0.09 -3.24
CA GLY A 82 8.17 0.42 -3.87
C GLY A 82 8.40 -0.04 -5.31
N SER A 83 7.35 -0.47 -6.02
CA SER A 83 7.46 -0.89 -7.42
C SER A 83 7.92 0.26 -8.33
N PRO A 84 8.64 -0.02 -9.44
CA PRO A 84 9.21 1.01 -10.30
C PRO A 84 8.17 2.00 -10.83
N ILE A 85 8.53 3.29 -10.81
CA ILE A 85 7.62 4.39 -11.15
C ILE A 85 6.99 4.21 -12.53
N GLY A 86 7.78 3.87 -13.55
CA GLY A 86 7.30 3.74 -14.93
C GLY A 86 6.25 2.64 -15.08
N TRP A 87 6.42 1.55 -14.33
CA TRP A 87 5.46 0.45 -14.30
C TRP A 87 4.14 0.87 -13.64
N ASN A 88 4.19 1.69 -12.59
CA ASN A 88 2.99 2.20 -11.92
C ASN A 88 2.22 3.18 -12.81
N ILE A 89 2.93 4.07 -13.51
CA ILE A 89 2.33 4.97 -14.51
C ILE A 89 1.65 4.16 -15.62
N LEU A 90 2.29 3.12 -16.14
CA LEU A 90 1.72 2.29 -17.19
C LEU A 90 0.46 1.54 -16.73
N PHE A 91 0.46 1.06 -15.49
CA PHE A 91 -0.73 0.46 -14.88
C PHE A 91 -1.88 1.46 -14.81
N ILE A 92 -1.64 2.68 -14.34
CA ILE A 92 -2.70 3.71 -14.22
C ILE A 92 -3.21 4.12 -15.60
N LEU A 93 -2.30 4.30 -16.57
CA LEU A 93 -2.64 4.66 -17.95
C LEU A 93 -3.50 3.59 -18.62
N THR A 94 -3.25 2.31 -18.31
CA THR A 94 -4.05 1.18 -18.78
C THR A 94 -5.26 0.88 -17.89
N LEU A 95 -5.53 1.69 -16.85
CA LEU A 95 -6.56 1.45 -15.83
C LEU A 95 -6.48 0.03 -15.23
N GLY A 96 -5.27 -0.46 -14.99
CA GLY A 96 -5.01 -1.84 -14.53
C GLY A 96 -5.23 -2.90 -15.61
N GLY A 97 -5.18 -2.52 -16.89
CA GLY A 97 -5.26 -3.41 -18.05
C GLY A 97 -6.61 -4.09 -18.28
N LEU A 98 -7.74 -3.46 -17.91
CA LEU A 98 -9.09 -4.06 -17.73
C LEU A 98 -9.26 -4.91 -16.46
N GLY A 99 -8.43 -4.71 -15.44
CA GLY A 99 -8.53 -5.41 -14.15
C GLY A 99 -7.80 -6.75 -14.09
N VAL A 100 -7.18 -7.18 -15.21
CA VAL A 100 -6.30 -8.37 -15.22
C VAL A 100 -5.10 -8.15 -14.31
N TRP A 101 -4.48 -6.97 -14.37
CA TRP A 101 -3.33 -6.66 -13.53
C TRP A 101 -3.72 -6.53 -12.06
N TRP A 102 -4.93 -6.04 -11.80
CA TRP A 102 -5.47 -5.98 -10.45
C TRP A 102 -5.63 -7.38 -9.84
N ILE A 103 -6.11 -8.37 -10.60
CA ILE A 103 -6.23 -9.76 -10.12
C ILE A 103 -4.85 -10.38 -9.85
N ILE A 104 -3.89 -10.20 -10.75
CA ILE A 104 -2.54 -10.77 -10.61
C ILE A 104 -1.86 -10.21 -9.35
N ASP A 105 -1.90 -8.89 -9.16
CA ASP A 105 -1.30 -8.26 -7.97
C ASP A 105 -1.94 -8.75 -6.67
N GLY A 106 -3.26 -9.00 -6.65
CA GLY A 106 -3.95 -9.55 -5.48
C GLY A 106 -3.44 -10.94 -5.10
N ILE A 107 -3.22 -11.81 -6.10
CA ILE A 107 -2.68 -13.17 -5.90
C ILE A 107 -1.24 -13.08 -5.38
N ASP A 108 -0.41 -12.21 -5.95
CA ASP A 108 0.98 -12.07 -5.55
C ASP A 108 1.14 -11.50 -4.13
N ILE A 109 0.24 -10.61 -3.71
CA ILE A 109 0.20 -10.09 -2.34
C ILE A 109 -0.21 -11.19 -1.36
N ILE A 110 -1.26 -11.96 -1.67
CA ILE A 110 -1.76 -13.04 -0.81
C ILE A 110 -0.74 -14.19 -0.70
N THR A 111 -0.01 -14.47 -1.77
CA THR A 111 1.01 -15.53 -1.82
C THR A 111 2.36 -15.06 -1.24
N GLU A 112 2.44 -13.81 -0.76
CA GLU A 112 3.69 -13.16 -0.32
C GLU A 112 4.83 -13.21 -1.36
N LYS A 113 4.46 -13.35 -2.64
CA LYS A 113 5.39 -13.47 -3.77
C LYS A 113 5.74 -12.11 -4.37
N TYR A 114 5.02 -11.05 -3.98
CA TYR A 114 5.28 -9.72 -4.47
C TYR A 114 6.68 -9.25 -4.02
N PRO A 115 7.52 -8.69 -4.93
CA PRO A 115 8.91 -8.37 -4.63
C PRO A 115 9.12 -7.31 -3.54
N GLY A 116 8.09 -6.53 -3.21
CA GLY A 116 8.13 -5.50 -2.16
C GLY A 116 7.64 -5.94 -0.77
N LEU A 117 7.26 -7.21 -0.59
CA LEU A 117 6.75 -7.73 0.70
C LEU A 117 7.86 -8.24 1.61
#